data_AF-A0A3M1DCV5-F1
#
_entry.id   AF-A0A3M1DCV5-F1
#
_cell.length_a   1.000
_cell.length_b   1.000
_cell.length_c   1.000
_cell.angle_alpha   90.00
_cell.angle_beta   90.00
_cell.angle_gamma   90.00
#
_symmetry.space_group_name_H-M   'P 1'
#
loop_
_entity.id
_entity.type
_entity.pdbx_description
1 polymer ?
#
loop_
_entity_poly.entity_id
_entity_poly.type
_entity_poly.pdbx_seq_one_letter_code
_entity_poly.pdbx_strand_id
1 'polypeptide(L)'
;DNLASGAPCGSHLDTECDNPDTCDGSGNCLANHELAGTPCTDDGNVCTDDVCDGSGQCTHPNNTAPCDDGLFCNGADSCSGGSCSVHTGDPCAGPDGDSDCSESCDDVNDNCTANDPDNSLCNDGVFCTVGDKCIGGTCTGSPNPCDDGIPCTQDSCNDTTDKCDHVPIDSLCDNGQYCDGAEWCDPAAGCRSGSPPCDDGIACTDDSCDEVSKSCTNTANDTHCTTPDMCVPDCSPDSTGCVTPPASVGLTCENPAYLDVDNVSDCTLTLAGGDNLGQENCISCSASVGVTTLSTVAFSDDANQGQCDYPSAGDGKVDGWTLVQGWFCYAAGDSCPMSDPNGLPEGRNCCDNLICPLDNGPLQGTIAFQADRDTCTNGDRQWRLQRTFDTTGLQNLQLCFDYADQGTGGNNDAVQIDVFDQSNYSAGVFCDTDGPRAGVDGAWFNQCVSLPQFANDNPAVTVAFFVHSNDNNDRIFIDNITLRGESIACPAVVDTPY
;
A
#
# COMPACT_ATOMS: atom_id res chain seq x y z
N ASP A 1 121.90 31.45 -48.75
CA ASP A 1 121.84 31.83 -47.32
C ASP A 1 120.59 31.23 -46.71
N ASN A 2 120.74 30.54 -45.56
CA ASN A 2 119.64 29.88 -44.86
C ASN A 2 118.65 30.94 -44.36
N LEU A 3 117.53 31.08 -45.07
CA LEU A 3 116.42 31.91 -44.62
C LEU A 3 115.88 31.36 -43.30
N ALA A 4 115.52 32.26 -42.37
CA ALA A 4 114.97 31.88 -41.07
C ALA A 4 113.65 31.11 -41.24
N SER A 5 113.33 30.23 -40.29
CA SER A 5 112.03 29.54 -40.28
C SER A 5 110.89 30.57 -40.30
N GLY A 6 109.90 30.35 -41.17
CA GLY A 6 108.78 31.28 -41.39
C GLY A 6 109.06 32.44 -42.36
N ALA A 7 110.27 32.54 -42.93
CA ALA A 7 110.54 33.50 -44.00
C ALA A 7 109.78 33.13 -45.28
N PRO A 8 109.23 34.11 -46.02
CA PRO A 8 108.51 33.85 -47.26
C PRO A 8 109.48 33.30 -48.31
N CYS A 9 109.03 32.27 -49.02
CA CYS A 9 109.75 31.66 -50.13
C CYS A 9 108.69 31.18 -51.15
N GLY A 10 109.08 30.56 -52.27
CA GLY A 10 108.11 29.88 -53.14
C GLY A 10 106.97 30.77 -53.66
N SER A 11 105.74 30.23 -53.65
CA SER A 11 104.50 30.92 -53.97
C SER A 11 104.16 31.93 -52.86
N HIS A 12 103.79 33.15 -53.28
CA HIS A 12 103.32 34.22 -52.39
C HIS A 12 101.82 34.48 -52.54
N LEU A 13 101.13 33.59 -53.26
CA LEU A 13 99.69 33.67 -53.41
C LEU A 13 99.04 33.26 -52.09
N ASP A 14 98.00 34.01 -51.72
CA ASP A 14 97.12 33.71 -50.61
C ASP A 14 95.75 33.46 -51.23
N THR A 15 95.47 32.19 -51.48
CA THR A 15 94.20 31.71 -52.00
C THR A 15 93.50 30.91 -50.93
N GLU A 16 92.20 30.66 -51.11
CA GLU A 16 91.39 29.92 -50.12
C GLU A 16 91.91 28.50 -49.81
N CYS A 17 92.71 27.90 -50.68
CA CYS A 17 93.31 26.57 -50.46
C CYS A 17 94.83 26.55 -50.39
N ASP A 18 95.50 27.69 -50.59
CA ASP A 18 96.96 27.79 -50.65
C ASP A 18 97.40 29.09 -49.96
N ASN A 19 98.01 28.96 -48.79
CA ASN A 19 98.62 30.08 -48.08
C ASN A 19 100.04 30.35 -48.62
N PRO A 20 100.60 31.55 -48.39
CA PRO A 20 101.98 31.83 -48.77
C PRO A 20 102.99 30.82 -48.20
N ASP A 21 103.89 30.34 -49.06
CA ASP A 21 104.89 29.33 -48.70
C ASP A 21 105.92 29.89 -47.72
N THR A 22 106.40 29.03 -46.80
CA THR A 22 107.39 29.44 -45.79
C THR A 22 108.58 28.49 -45.69
N CYS A 23 109.74 29.03 -45.31
CA CYS A 23 110.95 28.24 -45.11
C CYS A 23 110.91 27.42 -43.81
N ASP A 24 111.45 26.20 -43.85
CA ASP A 24 111.62 25.30 -42.69
C ASP A 24 112.80 25.66 -41.78
N GLY A 25 113.56 26.71 -42.10
CA GLY A 25 114.78 27.11 -41.40
C GLY A 25 116.02 26.24 -41.69
N SER A 26 115.86 25.18 -42.50
CA SER A 26 116.93 24.30 -43.02
C SER A 26 117.23 24.58 -44.50
N GLY A 27 116.54 25.56 -45.09
CA GLY A 27 116.75 26.01 -46.46
C GLY A 27 115.77 25.42 -47.48
N ASN A 28 114.78 24.62 -47.05
CA ASN A 28 113.72 24.15 -47.92
C ASN A 28 112.52 25.09 -47.85
N CYS A 29 111.91 25.36 -49.00
CA CYS A 29 110.63 26.03 -49.06
C CYS A 29 109.52 24.99 -48.97
N LEU A 30 108.60 25.16 -48.02
CA LEU A 30 107.48 24.26 -47.82
C LEU A 30 106.22 24.91 -48.39
N ALA A 31 105.51 24.15 -49.24
CA ALA A 31 104.18 24.50 -49.69
C ALA A 31 103.23 24.59 -48.49
N ASN A 32 102.43 25.63 -48.41
CA ASN A 32 101.52 25.86 -47.28
C ASN A 32 100.05 25.71 -47.70
N HIS A 33 99.74 24.58 -48.33
CA HIS A 33 98.37 24.25 -48.70
C HIS A 33 97.48 24.11 -47.46
N GLU A 34 96.26 24.63 -47.54
CA GLU A 34 95.23 24.39 -46.54
C GLU A 34 94.94 22.89 -46.42
N LEU A 35 94.47 22.48 -45.24
CA LEU A 35 94.16 21.07 -45.00
C LEU A 35 93.04 20.59 -45.92
N ALA A 36 93.13 19.32 -46.34
CA ALA A 36 92.05 18.69 -47.10
C ALA A 36 90.73 18.76 -46.31
N GLY A 37 89.64 19.19 -46.94
CA GLY A 37 88.35 19.43 -46.28
C GLY A 37 88.11 20.85 -45.79
N THR A 38 89.09 21.76 -45.93
CA THR A 38 88.88 23.19 -45.62
C THR A 38 87.86 23.77 -46.60
N PRO A 39 86.79 24.47 -46.14
CA PRO A 39 85.80 25.07 -47.02
C PRO A 39 86.43 26.10 -47.96
N CYS A 40 86.04 26.08 -49.24
CA CYS A 40 86.45 27.05 -50.24
C CYS A 40 85.23 27.61 -51.00
N THR A 41 85.48 28.39 -52.05
CA THR A 41 84.43 29.04 -52.85
C THR A 41 83.39 28.01 -53.34
N ASP A 42 82.13 28.28 -53.00
CA ASP A 42 80.94 27.54 -53.41
C ASP A 42 80.73 27.63 -54.94
N ASP A 43 80.59 26.48 -55.60
CA ASP A 43 80.30 26.41 -57.04
C ASP A 43 78.81 26.58 -57.38
N GLY A 44 77.96 26.71 -56.36
CA GLY A 44 76.52 26.87 -56.43
C GLY A 44 75.75 25.55 -56.58
N ASN A 45 76.43 24.40 -56.51
CA ASN A 45 75.82 23.08 -56.60
C ASN A 45 75.75 22.40 -55.23
N VAL A 46 74.54 22.30 -54.67
CA VAL A 46 74.28 21.62 -53.39
C VAL A 46 74.73 20.15 -53.37
N CYS A 47 74.89 19.53 -54.55
CA CYS A 47 75.33 18.15 -54.71
C CYS A 47 76.83 17.93 -54.76
N THR A 48 77.61 18.95 -54.43
CA THR A 48 79.05 18.90 -54.27
C THR A 48 79.48 19.49 -52.94
N ASP A 49 80.54 18.96 -52.35
CA ASP A 49 81.17 19.58 -51.18
C ASP A 49 82.29 20.51 -51.65
N ASP A 50 82.26 21.79 -51.30
CA ASP A 50 83.29 22.76 -51.70
C ASP A 50 84.47 22.74 -50.73
N VAL A 51 85.49 21.94 -51.07
CA VAL A 51 86.61 21.68 -50.16
C VAL A 51 87.96 21.68 -50.86
N CYS A 52 88.98 22.14 -50.12
CA CYS A 52 90.37 22.03 -50.54
C CYS A 52 90.83 20.56 -50.58
N ASP A 53 91.67 20.21 -51.56
CA ASP A 53 92.19 18.84 -51.75
C ASP A 53 93.49 18.53 -50.97
N GLY A 54 94.01 19.50 -50.21
CA GLY A 54 95.31 19.41 -49.52
C GLY A 54 96.52 19.60 -50.45
N SER A 55 96.30 19.86 -51.74
CA SER A 55 97.30 20.15 -52.76
C SER A 55 97.21 21.57 -53.32
N GLY A 56 96.46 22.46 -52.64
CA GLY A 56 96.32 23.86 -53.01
C GLY A 56 95.14 24.16 -53.93
N GLN A 57 94.27 23.18 -54.24
CA GLN A 57 93.14 23.37 -55.14
C GLN A 57 91.80 23.23 -54.42
N CYS A 58 90.87 24.13 -54.74
CA CYS A 58 89.46 23.97 -54.40
C CYS A 58 88.85 22.92 -55.33
N THR A 59 88.21 21.93 -54.75
CA THR A 59 87.56 20.82 -55.47
C THR A 59 86.13 20.68 -55.01
N HIS A 60 85.29 20.15 -55.90
CA HIS A 60 83.85 20.00 -55.69
C HIS A 60 83.47 18.49 -55.81
N PRO A 61 83.97 17.61 -54.93
CA PRO A 61 83.58 16.20 -54.94
C PRO A 61 82.06 16.05 -54.74
N ASN A 62 81.46 15.17 -55.56
CA ASN A 62 80.04 14.84 -55.45
C ASN A 62 79.70 14.28 -54.08
N ASN A 63 78.64 14.79 -53.46
CA ASN A 63 78.13 14.31 -52.19
C ASN A 63 76.81 13.50 -52.37
N THR A 64 76.25 13.06 -51.25
CA THR A 64 74.95 12.40 -51.18
C THR A 64 74.00 13.12 -50.23
N ALA A 65 74.16 14.44 -50.13
CA ALA A 65 73.32 15.27 -49.26
C ALA A 65 71.88 15.32 -49.80
N PRO A 66 70.88 15.65 -48.95
CA PRO A 66 69.56 15.99 -49.40
C PRO A 66 69.61 17.21 -50.33
N CYS A 67 68.79 17.18 -51.37
CA CYS A 67 68.60 18.28 -52.31
C CYS A 67 67.13 18.35 -52.71
N ASP A 68 66.80 19.23 -53.64
CA ASP A 68 65.45 19.38 -54.18
C ASP A 68 65.59 19.72 -55.67
N ASP A 69 65.02 18.88 -56.55
CA ASP A 69 65.04 19.08 -58.00
C ASP A 69 63.82 19.88 -58.52
N GLY A 70 62.94 20.30 -57.60
CA GLY A 70 61.74 21.08 -57.85
C GLY A 70 60.57 20.28 -58.40
N LEU A 71 60.64 18.95 -58.39
CA LEU A 71 59.52 18.07 -58.69
C LEU A 71 59.01 17.47 -57.38
N PHE A 72 57.74 17.71 -57.06
CA PHE A 72 57.15 17.17 -55.83
C PHE A 72 56.94 15.65 -55.97
N CYS A 73 56.48 15.18 -57.13
CA CYS A 73 55.94 13.84 -57.32
C CYS A 73 56.96 12.71 -57.48
N ASN A 74 58.24 12.97 -57.24
CA ASN A 74 59.31 11.98 -57.23
C ASN A 74 59.88 11.74 -55.81
N GLY A 75 59.43 12.51 -54.81
CA GLY A 75 59.71 12.32 -53.39
C GLY A 75 60.91 13.12 -52.89
N ALA A 76 61.48 12.72 -51.75
CA ALA A 76 62.65 13.40 -51.22
C ALA A 76 63.87 13.13 -52.12
N ASP A 77 64.51 14.21 -52.57
CA ASP A 77 65.68 14.08 -53.43
C ASP A 77 66.99 13.98 -52.64
N SER A 78 67.92 13.25 -53.23
CA SER A 78 69.28 13.11 -52.76
C SER A 78 70.25 13.23 -53.92
N CYS A 79 71.41 13.79 -53.60
CA CYS A 79 72.48 13.98 -54.55
C CYS A 79 73.10 12.66 -54.98
N SER A 80 73.35 12.52 -56.29
CA SER A 80 74.11 11.41 -56.86
C SER A 80 74.83 11.85 -58.12
N GLY A 81 76.12 11.57 -58.20
CA GLY A 81 76.93 11.93 -59.37
C GLY A 81 77.02 13.44 -59.63
N GLY A 82 76.81 14.29 -58.61
CA GLY A 82 76.86 15.75 -58.73
C GLY A 82 75.56 16.38 -59.23
N SER A 83 74.46 15.61 -59.24
CA SER A 83 73.13 16.09 -59.62
C SER A 83 72.07 15.59 -58.64
N CYS A 84 71.07 16.43 -58.40
CA CYS A 84 69.89 16.06 -57.64
C CYS A 84 69.04 15.14 -58.52
N SER A 85 69.09 13.83 -58.26
CA SER A 85 68.58 12.83 -59.20
C SER A 85 68.20 11.49 -58.59
N VAL A 86 68.51 11.27 -57.30
CA VAL A 86 67.98 10.12 -56.57
C VAL A 86 66.75 10.58 -55.84
N HIS A 87 65.62 10.07 -56.28
CA HIS A 87 64.31 10.42 -55.76
C HIS A 87 63.69 9.17 -55.12
N THR A 88 63.02 9.31 -53.97
CA THR A 88 62.53 8.15 -53.19
C THR A 88 61.26 7.50 -53.77
N GLY A 89 60.66 8.08 -54.81
CA GLY A 89 59.39 7.66 -55.40
C GLY A 89 58.25 8.62 -55.05
N ASP A 90 57.07 8.39 -55.63
CA ASP A 90 55.88 9.23 -55.44
C ASP A 90 55.58 9.47 -53.95
N PRO A 91 55.58 10.72 -53.46
CA PRO A 91 55.21 11.04 -52.08
C PRO A 91 53.73 10.75 -51.80
N CYS A 92 52.87 10.65 -52.81
CA CYS A 92 51.46 10.30 -52.71
C CYS A 92 51.26 8.77 -52.82
N ALA A 93 51.86 7.98 -51.91
CA ALA A 93 51.81 6.52 -51.97
C ALA A 93 50.74 5.89 -51.05
N GLY A 94 49.56 5.59 -51.61
CA GLY A 94 48.43 5.00 -50.87
C GLY A 94 47.77 6.02 -49.94
N PRO A 95 46.84 5.63 -49.03
CA PRO A 95 46.15 6.59 -48.15
C PRO A 95 47.22 7.36 -47.38
N ASP A 96 47.51 8.58 -47.84
CA ASP A 96 48.76 9.31 -47.61
C ASP A 96 48.83 9.90 -46.19
N GLY A 97 47.87 9.50 -45.35
CA GLY A 97 47.73 9.90 -43.97
C GLY A 97 47.14 11.29 -43.82
N ASP A 98 46.71 11.95 -44.90
CA ASP A 98 46.04 13.25 -44.83
C ASP A 98 44.53 13.14 -44.49
N SER A 99 44.01 11.91 -44.52
CA SER A 99 42.64 11.52 -44.17
C SER A 99 41.56 11.99 -45.15
N ASP A 100 41.92 12.46 -46.34
CA ASP A 100 40.98 12.71 -47.42
C ASP A 100 40.87 11.51 -48.38
N CYS A 101 40.27 11.69 -49.55
CA CYS A 101 40.11 10.60 -50.52
C CYS A 101 40.85 10.92 -51.82
N SER A 102 42.10 11.43 -51.74
CA SER A 102 42.84 11.93 -52.90
C SER A 102 44.27 11.36 -53.18
N GLU A 103 44.56 10.88 -54.42
CA GLU A 103 45.76 10.07 -54.80
C GLU A 103 46.53 10.47 -56.08
N SER A 104 46.25 11.61 -56.74
CA SER A 104 47.05 12.01 -57.93
C SER A 104 47.97 13.14 -57.61
N CYS A 105 49.24 12.82 -57.52
CA CYS A 105 50.27 13.81 -57.37
C CYS A 105 50.21 14.86 -58.50
N ASP A 106 50.27 16.14 -58.11
CA ASP A 106 50.25 17.33 -58.96
C ASP A 106 51.48 18.18 -58.67
N ASP A 107 52.49 18.05 -59.53
CA ASP A 107 53.75 18.84 -59.50
C ASP A 107 53.54 20.35 -59.68
N VAL A 108 52.35 20.81 -60.10
CA VAL A 108 52.08 22.25 -60.29
C VAL A 108 51.69 22.92 -58.97
N ASN A 109 51.02 22.18 -58.09
CA ASN A 109 50.47 22.69 -56.83
C ASN A 109 51.12 22.06 -55.60
N ASP A 110 52.12 21.19 -55.80
CA ASP A 110 52.81 20.42 -54.76
C ASP A 110 51.80 19.68 -53.84
N ASN A 111 50.81 18.98 -54.43
CA ASN A 111 49.74 18.28 -53.68
C ASN A 111 49.23 16.99 -54.37
N CYS A 112 48.37 16.21 -53.70
CA CYS A 112 47.73 14.98 -54.21
C CYS A 112 46.22 15.24 -54.52
N THR A 113 45.67 14.75 -55.66
CA THR A 113 44.40 15.26 -56.27
C THR A 113 43.43 14.29 -57.00
N ALA A 114 43.81 13.07 -57.42
CA ALA A 114 42.87 12.04 -57.95
C ALA A 114 42.16 11.32 -56.81
N ASN A 115 41.34 10.28 -57.01
CA ASN A 115 40.64 9.64 -55.89
C ASN A 115 41.42 8.46 -55.28
N ASP A 116 41.34 8.31 -53.95
CA ASP A 116 41.65 7.08 -53.19
C ASP A 116 41.01 5.82 -53.80
N PRO A 117 41.71 4.66 -53.79
CA PRO A 117 41.07 3.38 -54.02
C PRO A 117 39.87 3.16 -53.09
N ASP A 118 38.81 2.54 -53.60
CA ASP A 118 37.68 2.15 -52.76
C ASP A 118 38.15 1.29 -51.58
N ASN A 119 37.66 1.62 -50.38
CA ASN A 119 38.03 1.08 -49.07
C ASN A 119 39.35 1.57 -48.44
N SER A 120 40.04 2.55 -49.03
CA SER A 120 41.05 3.32 -48.29
C SER A 120 40.43 3.98 -47.06
N LEU A 121 41.20 4.08 -45.97
CA LEU A 121 40.76 4.74 -44.74
C LEU A 121 40.79 6.25 -44.94
N CYS A 122 39.74 6.94 -44.53
CA CYS A 122 39.65 8.40 -44.55
C CYS A 122 38.92 8.89 -43.29
N ASN A 123 38.68 10.21 -43.19
CA ASN A 123 37.83 10.80 -42.16
C ASN A 123 36.86 11.81 -42.82
N ASP A 124 35.55 11.59 -42.71
CA ASP A 124 34.56 12.46 -43.34
C ASP A 124 34.25 13.73 -42.53
N GLY A 125 34.92 13.90 -41.38
CA GLY A 125 34.76 15.02 -40.46
C GLY A 125 33.44 15.00 -39.70
N VAL A 126 32.64 13.93 -39.83
CA VAL A 126 31.36 13.74 -39.13
C VAL A 126 31.61 12.84 -37.92
N PHE A 127 31.20 13.30 -36.73
CA PHE A 127 31.46 12.56 -35.49
C PHE A 127 30.65 11.26 -35.41
N CYS A 128 29.44 11.26 -35.97
CA CYS A 128 28.50 10.14 -35.92
C CYS A 128 28.71 9.04 -36.95
N THR A 129 29.88 9.05 -37.59
CA THR A 129 30.36 8.04 -38.53
C THR A 129 31.68 7.47 -38.02
N VAL A 130 31.86 6.16 -38.20
CA VAL A 130 33.13 5.49 -37.89
C VAL A 130 33.55 4.52 -38.99
N GLY A 131 34.85 4.26 -39.02
CA GLY A 131 35.45 3.36 -39.99
C GLY A 131 35.30 3.89 -41.40
N ASP A 132 35.46 5.21 -41.55
CA ASP A 132 35.19 5.90 -42.80
C ASP A 132 36.13 5.43 -43.89
N LYS A 133 35.53 5.24 -45.06
CA LYS A 133 36.19 4.69 -46.22
C LYS A 133 35.86 5.48 -47.45
N CYS A 134 36.86 5.61 -48.31
CA CYS A 134 36.67 6.17 -49.63
C CYS A 134 35.83 5.23 -50.47
N ILE A 135 34.75 5.75 -51.05
CA ILE A 135 33.90 5.07 -52.01
C ILE A 135 33.64 6.04 -53.15
N GLY A 136 34.23 5.79 -54.32
CA GLY A 136 34.11 6.67 -55.49
C GLY A 136 34.66 8.09 -55.27
N GLY A 137 35.70 8.25 -54.44
CA GLY A 137 36.30 9.54 -54.09
C GLY A 137 35.55 10.35 -53.04
N THR A 138 34.55 9.77 -52.37
CA THR A 138 33.88 10.39 -51.22
C THR A 138 34.18 9.57 -49.97
N CYS A 139 34.56 10.24 -48.89
CA CYS A 139 34.71 9.61 -47.60
C CYS A 139 33.33 9.33 -46.99
N THR A 140 33.06 8.07 -46.67
CA THR A 140 31.77 7.65 -46.12
C THR A 140 31.98 6.68 -44.95
N GLY A 141 31.39 6.99 -43.80
CA GLY A 141 31.42 6.12 -42.63
C GLY A 141 30.17 5.28 -42.39
N SER A 142 30.31 4.32 -41.47
CA SER A 142 29.18 3.54 -40.96
C SER A 142 28.45 4.32 -39.86
N PRO A 143 27.10 4.31 -39.83
CA PRO A 143 26.33 5.14 -38.90
C PRO A 143 26.38 4.63 -37.45
N ASN A 144 26.29 5.60 -36.54
CA ASN A 144 26.08 5.46 -35.08
C ASN A 144 27.15 4.65 -34.32
N PRO A 145 28.29 5.27 -33.97
CA PRO A 145 29.32 4.63 -33.16
C PRO A 145 29.01 4.52 -31.67
N CYS A 146 27.86 5.06 -31.25
CA CYS A 146 27.54 5.32 -29.85
C CYS A 146 26.80 4.18 -29.15
N ASP A 147 26.80 2.97 -29.71
CA ASP A 147 26.25 1.80 -29.01
C ASP A 147 27.11 1.50 -27.77
N ASP A 148 26.54 1.68 -26.57
CA ASP A 148 27.24 1.40 -25.30
C ASP A 148 27.16 -0.08 -24.90
N GLY A 149 26.46 -0.90 -25.70
CA GLY A 149 26.26 -2.32 -25.47
C GLY A 149 25.22 -2.62 -24.38
N ILE A 150 24.48 -1.62 -23.88
CA ILE A 150 23.45 -1.78 -22.86
C ILE A 150 22.07 -1.82 -23.53
N PRO A 151 21.36 -2.97 -23.56
CA PRO A 151 20.13 -3.09 -24.36
C PRO A 151 18.97 -2.17 -23.98
N CYS A 152 19.00 -1.58 -22.78
CA CYS A 152 17.95 -0.71 -22.27
C CYS A 152 18.26 0.79 -22.40
N THR A 153 19.41 1.16 -22.94
CA THR A 153 19.72 2.53 -23.32
C THR A 153 19.30 2.76 -24.76
N GLN A 154 18.77 3.96 -25.03
CA GLN A 154 18.61 4.45 -26.38
C GLN A 154 19.83 5.29 -26.72
N ASP A 155 20.67 4.73 -27.57
CA ASP A 155 21.87 5.39 -28.06
C ASP A 155 21.54 6.31 -29.22
N SER A 156 21.95 7.55 -29.07
CA SER A 156 21.90 8.54 -30.13
C SER A 156 23.23 9.26 -30.23
N CYS A 157 23.60 9.57 -31.46
CA CYS A 157 24.81 10.31 -31.74
C CYS A 157 24.45 11.73 -32.16
N ASN A 158 25.13 12.72 -31.57
CA ASN A 158 24.88 14.14 -31.78
C ASN A 158 26.09 14.84 -32.42
N ASP A 159 26.01 15.04 -33.74
CA ASP A 159 27.03 15.75 -34.54
C ASP A 159 27.17 17.24 -34.22
N THR A 160 26.22 17.86 -33.52
CA THR A 160 26.36 19.29 -33.15
C THR A 160 27.23 19.47 -31.92
N THR A 161 27.27 18.47 -31.04
CA THR A 161 28.02 18.53 -29.78
C THR A 161 29.19 17.57 -29.73
N ASP A 162 29.42 16.79 -30.79
CA ASP A 162 30.41 15.71 -30.90
C ASP A 162 30.35 14.75 -29.70
N LYS A 163 29.14 14.26 -29.41
CA LYS A 163 28.87 13.42 -28.23
C LYS A 163 27.91 12.28 -28.52
N CYS A 164 28.13 11.20 -27.78
CA CYS A 164 27.19 10.11 -27.62
C CYS A 164 26.25 10.40 -26.45
N ASP A 165 24.95 10.30 -26.70
CA ASP A 165 23.90 10.40 -25.70
C ASP A 165 23.29 9.00 -25.51
N HIS A 166 23.42 8.45 -24.30
CA HIS A 166 22.87 7.16 -23.91
C HIS A 166 21.73 7.41 -22.92
N VAL A 167 20.48 7.35 -23.39
CA VAL A 167 19.31 7.67 -22.56
C VAL A 167 18.71 6.37 -22.01
N PRO A 168 18.71 6.14 -20.69
CA PRO A 168 18.09 4.96 -20.09
C PRO A 168 16.58 4.95 -20.32
N ILE A 169 16.03 3.79 -20.71
CA ILE A 169 14.59 3.58 -20.90
C ILE A 169 14.15 2.36 -20.10
N ASP A 170 13.56 2.59 -18.93
CA ASP A 170 13.11 1.55 -17.99
C ASP A 170 12.12 0.56 -18.63
N SER A 171 11.24 1.01 -19.52
CA SER A 171 10.25 0.15 -20.17
C SER A 171 10.85 -0.90 -21.12
N LEU A 172 12.14 -0.80 -21.46
CA LEU A 172 12.86 -1.84 -22.22
C LEU A 172 13.30 -3.01 -21.33
N CYS A 173 13.22 -2.86 -20.00
CA CYS A 173 13.63 -3.87 -19.04
C CYS A 173 12.49 -4.75 -18.51
N ASP A 174 11.24 -4.41 -18.80
CA ASP A 174 10.07 -5.17 -18.37
C ASP A 174 10.16 -6.60 -18.93
N ASN A 175 10.41 -7.56 -18.03
CA ASN A 175 10.54 -8.97 -18.37
C ASN A 175 9.21 -9.73 -18.22
N GLY A 176 8.14 -9.03 -17.80
CA GLY A 176 6.80 -9.55 -17.60
C GLY A 176 6.58 -10.29 -16.28
N GLN A 177 7.60 -10.41 -15.42
CA GLN A 177 7.46 -10.90 -14.05
C GLN A 177 6.91 -9.80 -13.16
N TYR A 178 6.04 -10.19 -12.23
CA TYR A 178 5.36 -9.28 -11.32
C TYR A 178 6.08 -9.21 -9.97
N CYS A 179 6.61 -10.34 -9.48
CA CYS A 179 7.18 -10.43 -8.14
C CYS A 179 8.62 -9.95 -8.02
N ASP A 180 9.31 -9.67 -9.12
CA ASP A 180 10.62 -8.99 -9.07
C ASP A 180 10.49 -7.46 -9.18
N GLY A 181 9.26 -6.95 -9.18
CA GLY A 181 8.96 -5.53 -9.12
C GLY A 181 9.27 -4.79 -10.42
N ALA A 182 8.93 -3.49 -10.44
CA ALA A 182 9.17 -2.65 -11.61
C ALA A 182 10.67 -2.56 -11.93
N GLU A 183 11.06 -3.07 -13.08
CA GLU A 183 12.42 -3.04 -13.56
C GLU A 183 12.80 -1.65 -14.08
N TRP A 184 14.08 -1.34 -13.97
CA TRP A 184 14.63 -0.06 -14.41
C TRP A 184 15.98 -0.27 -15.08
N CYS A 185 16.35 0.69 -15.92
CA CYS A 185 17.59 0.64 -16.66
C CYS A 185 18.71 1.33 -15.86
N ASP A 186 19.67 0.56 -15.36
CA ASP A 186 20.90 1.11 -14.82
C ASP A 186 21.85 1.46 -15.99
N PRO A 187 22.29 2.73 -16.13
CA PRO A 187 23.13 3.17 -17.26
C PRO A 187 24.52 2.52 -17.32
N ALA A 188 24.92 1.74 -16.31
CA ALA A 188 26.20 1.04 -16.27
C ALA A 188 26.05 -0.49 -16.19
N ALA A 189 24.99 -0.97 -15.54
CA ALA A 189 24.77 -2.40 -15.31
C ALA A 189 23.68 -3.02 -16.20
N GLY A 190 22.90 -2.22 -16.90
CA GLY A 190 21.74 -2.65 -17.68
C GLY A 190 20.50 -2.89 -16.82
N CYS A 191 19.60 -3.75 -17.29
CA CYS A 191 18.31 -3.98 -16.64
C CYS A 191 18.47 -4.56 -15.23
N ARG A 192 17.84 -3.90 -14.27
CA ARG A 192 17.78 -4.33 -12.88
C ARG A 192 16.33 -4.51 -12.47
N SER A 193 16.03 -5.67 -11.87
CA SER A 193 14.76 -5.89 -11.22
C SER A 193 14.57 -4.93 -10.04
N GLY A 194 13.31 -4.60 -9.77
CA GLY A 194 12.92 -3.80 -8.63
C GLY A 194 12.90 -4.60 -7.33
N SER A 195 12.16 -4.07 -6.36
CA SER A 195 11.80 -4.82 -5.15
C SER A 195 10.41 -5.44 -5.34
N PRO A 196 10.19 -6.67 -4.85
CA PRO A 196 8.88 -7.29 -4.88
C PRO A 196 7.79 -6.35 -4.34
N PRO A 197 6.64 -6.22 -5.01
CA PRO A 197 5.61 -5.24 -4.63
C PRO A 197 4.79 -5.64 -3.39
N CYS A 198 5.16 -6.72 -2.70
CA CYS A 198 4.32 -7.35 -1.68
C CYS A 198 4.72 -7.09 -0.23
N ASP A 199 5.86 -6.45 0.00
CA ASP A 199 6.27 -6.05 1.35
C ASP A 199 5.32 -4.96 1.86
N ASP A 200 4.55 -5.25 2.91
CA ASP A 200 3.67 -4.26 3.56
C ASP A 200 4.36 -3.43 4.65
N GLY A 201 5.65 -3.66 4.86
CA GLY A 201 6.46 -2.98 5.85
C GLY A 201 6.18 -3.42 7.27
N ILE A 202 5.44 -4.52 7.49
CA ILE A 202 5.17 -5.08 8.81
C ILE A 202 6.09 -6.27 9.06
N ALA A 203 6.90 -6.22 10.12
CA ALA A 203 7.93 -7.22 10.32
C ALA A 203 7.40 -8.62 10.69
N CYS A 204 6.18 -8.72 11.23
CA CYS A 204 5.62 -10.00 11.65
C CYS A 204 4.75 -10.70 10.59
N THR A 205 4.59 -10.12 9.40
CA THR A 205 3.88 -10.73 8.28
C THR A 205 4.83 -11.54 7.41
N ASP A 206 4.37 -12.70 6.94
CA ASP A 206 4.98 -13.41 5.82
C ASP A 206 4.38 -12.86 4.53
N ASP A 207 5.17 -12.08 3.80
CA ASP A 207 4.79 -11.54 2.50
C ASP A 207 5.11 -12.55 1.39
N SER A 208 4.07 -12.98 0.69
CA SER A 208 4.16 -13.92 -0.42
C SER A 208 3.60 -13.30 -1.68
N CYS A 209 4.38 -13.41 -2.75
CA CYS A 209 4.00 -12.95 -4.08
C CYS A 209 3.71 -14.14 -4.99
N ASP A 210 2.59 -14.10 -5.70
CA ASP A 210 2.21 -15.09 -6.70
C ASP A 210 2.29 -14.49 -8.11
N GLU A 211 3.24 -15.00 -8.89
CA GLU A 211 3.50 -14.59 -10.27
C GLU A 211 2.36 -14.92 -11.24
N VAL A 212 1.65 -16.03 -10.99
CA VAL A 212 0.58 -16.50 -11.89
C VAL A 212 -0.64 -15.63 -11.73
N SER A 213 -1.02 -15.34 -10.49
CA SER A 213 -2.19 -14.50 -10.18
C SER A 213 -1.89 -13.00 -10.15
N LYS A 214 -0.61 -12.62 -10.19
CA LYS A 214 -0.12 -11.22 -10.04
C LYS A 214 -0.69 -10.59 -8.77
N SER A 215 -0.59 -11.32 -7.67
CA SER A 215 -1.19 -10.92 -6.40
C SER A 215 -0.22 -11.07 -5.24
N CYS A 216 -0.51 -10.32 -4.17
CA CYS A 216 0.24 -10.33 -2.93
C CYS A 216 -0.67 -10.85 -1.81
N THR A 217 -0.09 -11.66 -0.94
CA THR A 217 -0.72 -12.15 0.28
C THR A 217 0.24 -11.92 1.43
N ASN A 218 -0.21 -11.22 2.46
CA ASN A 218 0.59 -10.92 3.64
C ASN A 218 -0.08 -11.61 4.82
N THR A 219 0.55 -12.66 5.34
CA THR A 219 -0.06 -13.53 6.34
C THR A 219 0.59 -13.27 7.68
N ALA A 220 -0.19 -12.87 8.68
CA ALA A 220 0.30 -12.70 10.04
C ALA A 220 0.94 -14.00 10.55
N ASN A 221 2.17 -13.93 11.05
CA ASN A 221 2.90 -15.08 11.56
C ASN A 221 3.55 -14.77 12.92
N ASP A 222 2.99 -15.36 13.97
CA ASP A 222 3.44 -15.18 15.36
C ASP A 222 4.89 -15.60 15.61
N THR A 223 5.49 -16.42 14.74
CA THR A 223 6.88 -16.87 14.91
C THR A 223 7.92 -15.77 14.70
N HIS A 224 7.54 -14.66 14.06
CA HIS A 224 8.36 -13.45 13.93
C HIS A 224 8.30 -12.56 15.19
N CYS A 225 7.37 -12.85 16.10
CA CYS A 225 7.24 -12.17 17.38
C CYS A 225 7.92 -12.97 18.50
N THR A 226 8.35 -12.27 19.56
CA THR A 226 8.87 -12.93 20.76
C THR A 226 7.75 -13.43 21.63
N THR A 227 7.80 -14.68 22.12
CA THR A 227 6.79 -15.12 23.10
C THR A 227 6.79 -14.24 24.36
N PRO A 228 5.64 -13.75 24.84
CA PRO A 228 4.25 -14.15 24.55
C PRO A 228 3.51 -13.32 23.48
N ASP A 229 4.21 -12.51 22.70
CA ASP A 229 3.66 -11.59 21.72
C ASP A 229 3.12 -12.34 20.49
N MET A 230 2.10 -11.76 19.85
CA MET A 230 1.43 -12.28 18.66
C MET A 230 1.42 -11.24 17.55
N CYS A 231 1.35 -11.69 16.30
CA CYS A 231 1.32 -10.82 15.14
C CYS A 231 -0.11 -10.30 14.92
N VAL A 232 -0.32 -9.02 15.22
CA VAL A 232 -1.59 -8.34 14.98
C VAL A 232 -1.28 -6.96 14.40
N PRO A 233 -0.99 -6.87 13.09
CA PRO A 233 -0.56 -5.64 12.41
C PRO A 233 -1.46 -4.44 12.68
N ASP A 234 -2.78 -4.64 12.65
CA ASP A 234 -3.79 -3.58 12.86
C ASP A 234 -3.76 -2.98 14.28
N CYS A 235 -3.09 -3.67 15.22
CA CYS A 235 -3.09 -3.35 16.63
C CYS A 235 -1.73 -2.93 17.17
N SER A 236 -0.66 -3.09 16.38
CA SER A 236 0.69 -2.72 16.79
C SER A 236 0.92 -1.21 16.66
N PRO A 237 1.59 -0.56 17.61
CA PRO A 237 1.87 0.87 17.55
C PRO A 237 3.04 1.22 16.61
N ASP A 238 3.71 0.22 16.06
CA ASP A 238 4.88 0.39 15.20
C ASP A 238 4.90 -0.63 14.04
N SER A 239 5.94 -0.56 13.22
CA SER A 239 6.12 -1.42 12.04
C SER A 239 6.51 -2.86 12.39
N THR A 240 6.58 -3.24 13.67
CA THR A 240 6.83 -4.65 14.03
C THR A 240 5.59 -5.50 13.84
N GLY A 241 4.39 -4.93 14.05
CA GLY A 241 3.14 -5.68 14.01
C GLY A 241 2.90 -6.60 15.23
N CYS A 242 3.87 -6.70 16.14
CA CYS A 242 3.78 -7.55 17.32
C CYS A 242 3.07 -6.84 18.47
N VAL A 243 2.23 -7.56 19.20
CA VAL A 243 1.51 -7.07 20.38
C VAL A 243 1.48 -8.08 21.50
N THR A 244 1.65 -7.61 22.75
CA THR A 244 1.44 -8.45 23.94
C THR A 244 -0.05 -8.47 24.32
N PRO A 245 -0.74 -9.64 24.32
CA PRO A 245 -2.15 -9.70 24.71
C PRO A 245 -2.34 -9.36 26.21
N PRO A 246 -3.48 -8.75 26.58
CA PRO A 246 -3.74 -8.41 27.98
C PRO A 246 -3.91 -9.67 28.83
N ALA A 247 -3.33 -9.68 30.03
CA ALA A 247 -3.36 -10.83 30.92
C ALA A 247 -4.75 -11.03 31.58
N SER A 248 -5.55 -9.96 31.71
CA SER A 248 -6.95 -10.04 32.15
C SER A 248 -7.75 -8.81 31.73
N VAL A 249 -9.06 -8.99 31.58
CA VAL A 249 -10.05 -7.94 31.30
C VAL A 249 -10.98 -7.84 32.51
N GLY A 250 -11.11 -6.65 33.09
CA GLY A 250 -12.01 -6.35 34.20
C GLY A 250 -13.04 -5.30 33.82
N LEU A 251 -14.29 -5.48 34.25
CA LEU A 251 -15.34 -4.46 34.14
C LEU A 251 -15.76 -4.07 35.56
N THR A 252 -15.63 -2.80 35.91
CA THR A 252 -16.01 -2.28 37.23
C THR A 252 -17.16 -1.30 37.07
N CYS A 253 -18.31 -1.57 37.66
CA CYS A 253 -19.47 -0.68 37.62
C CYS A 253 -19.77 -0.09 39.01
N GLU A 254 -20.16 1.18 39.10
CA GLU A 254 -20.66 1.77 40.34
C GLU A 254 -22.12 1.32 40.60
N ASN A 255 -22.46 1.03 41.86
CA ASN A 255 -23.79 0.54 42.27
C ASN A 255 -24.61 1.68 42.91
N PRO A 256 -25.89 1.91 42.54
CA PRO A 256 -26.76 1.12 41.67
C PRO A 256 -26.64 1.46 40.19
N ALA A 257 -26.27 0.47 39.38
CA ALA A 257 -26.18 0.61 37.92
C ALA A 257 -27.58 0.55 37.30
N TYR A 258 -28.11 1.71 36.89
CA TYR A 258 -29.24 1.78 35.97
C TYR A 258 -28.64 1.85 34.56
N LEU A 259 -28.53 0.71 33.88
CA LEU A 259 -28.05 0.64 32.51
C LEU A 259 -29.14 1.17 31.57
N ASP A 260 -29.23 2.49 31.47
CA ASP A 260 -29.97 3.18 30.43
C ASP A 260 -29.14 3.20 29.14
N VAL A 261 -29.80 2.93 28.00
CA VAL A 261 -29.18 2.77 26.67
C VAL A 261 -28.46 4.04 26.19
N ASP A 262 -28.68 5.18 26.85
CA ASP A 262 -28.10 6.48 26.51
C ASP A 262 -26.96 6.94 27.44
N ASN A 263 -26.62 6.21 28.53
CA ASN A 263 -25.56 6.61 29.48
C ASN A 263 -24.59 5.47 29.84
N VAL A 264 -23.60 5.23 28.99
CA VAL A 264 -22.51 4.25 29.19
C VAL A 264 -21.47 4.68 30.26
N SER A 265 -21.78 5.66 31.12
CA SER A 265 -20.82 6.32 32.00
C SER A 265 -20.48 5.57 33.29
N ASP A 266 -21.19 4.50 33.63
CA ASP A 266 -21.17 3.95 35.00
C ASP A 266 -20.35 2.66 35.14
N CYS A 267 -19.72 2.18 34.05
CA CYS A 267 -18.83 1.02 34.03
C CYS A 267 -17.49 1.36 33.38
N THR A 268 -16.38 1.07 34.07
CA THR A 268 -15.02 1.23 33.54
C THR A 268 -14.45 -0.13 33.13
N LEU A 269 -14.02 -0.25 31.87
CA LEU A 269 -13.23 -1.38 31.38
C LEU A 269 -11.76 -1.17 31.78
N THR A 270 -11.17 -2.14 32.47
CA THR A 270 -9.76 -2.14 32.89
C THR A 270 -9.08 -3.35 32.28
N LEU A 271 -8.08 -3.14 31.44
CA LEU A 271 -7.16 -4.20 31.03
C LEU A 271 -5.99 -4.24 32.01
N ALA A 272 -5.60 -5.44 32.47
CA ALA A 272 -4.42 -5.61 33.29
C ALA A 272 -3.40 -6.52 32.58
N GLY A 273 -2.16 -6.04 32.48
CA GLY A 273 -1.11 -6.67 31.68
C GLY A 273 -1.23 -6.38 30.18
N GLY A 274 -0.17 -6.68 29.43
CA GLY A 274 -0.06 -6.39 27.99
C GLY A 274 0.51 -4.99 27.69
N ASP A 275 0.69 -4.70 26.41
CA ASP A 275 1.06 -3.36 25.94
C ASP A 275 -0.15 -2.43 26.07
N ASN A 276 0.07 -1.16 26.47
CA ASN A 276 -1.00 -0.15 26.51
C ASN A 276 -1.32 0.31 25.07
N LEU A 277 -1.94 -0.57 24.28
CA LEU A 277 -2.24 -0.36 22.86
C LEU A 277 -3.36 0.67 22.67
N GLY A 278 -3.55 1.18 21.45
CA GLY A 278 -4.68 2.06 21.09
C GLY A 278 -6.03 1.32 21.17
N GLN A 279 -6.53 1.11 22.40
CA GLN A 279 -7.53 0.12 22.79
C GLN A 279 -8.93 0.28 22.15
N GLU A 280 -9.18 1.35 21.41
CA GLU A 280 -10.51 1.61 20.82
C GLU A 280 -10.79 0.75 19.57
N ASN A 281 -9.76 0.31 18.83
CA ASN A 281 -9.95 -0.40 17.55
C ASN A 281 -9.71 -1.92 17.61
N CYS A 282 -8.98 -2.41 18.61
CA CYS A 282 -8.51 -3.80 18.65
C CYS A 282 -9.18 -4.67 19.70
N ILE A 283 -9.94 -4.07 20.61
CA ILE A 283 -10.84 -4.79 21.50
C ILE A 283 -12.21 -4.81 20.83
N SER A 284 -12.31 -5.49 19.69
CA SER A 284 -13.63 -5.83 19.14
C SER A 284 -14.15 -7.13 19.77
N CYS A 285 -14.10 -7.22 21.10
CA CYS A 285 -15.15 -7.96 21.77
C CYS A 285 -16.32 -6.97 21.88
N SER A 286 -17.28 -7.06 20.97
CA SER A 286 -18.67 -6.80 21.34
C SER A 286 -19.08 -7.87 22.36
N ALA A 287 -18.42 -7.90 23.52
CA ALA A 287 -18.92 -8.52 24.71
C ALA A 287 -20.03 -7.59 25.19
N SER A 288 -21.18 -7.68 24.51
CA SER A 288 -22.44 -7.22 25.06
C SER A 288 -22.74 -8.15 26.24
N VAL A 289 -22.07 -7.98 27.37
CA VAL A 289 -22.61 -8.36 28.67
C VAL A 289 -23.68 -7.33 28.99
N GLY A 290 -24.72 -7.35 28.16
CA GLY A 290 -25.81 -6.40 28.15
C GLY A 290 -27.08 -7.20 28.24
N VAL A 291 -27.86 -6.96 29.28
CA VAL A 291 -29.24 -7.40 29.33
C VAL A 291 -30.00 -6.56 28.30
N THR A 292 -30.43 -7.18 27.22
CA THR A 292 -31.29 -6.57 26.21
C THR A 292 -32.71 -6.52 26.76
N THR A 293 -33.23 -5.32 27.02
CA THR A 293 -34.64 -5.12 27.34
C THR A 293 -35.43 -4.99 26.04
N LEU A 294 -36.29 -5.96 25.75
CA LEU A 294 -37.09 -6.02 24.52
C LEU A 294 -38.29 -5.06 24.58
N SER A 295 -38.79 -4.79 25.79
CA SER A 295 -39.89 -3.87 26.03
C SER A 295 -39.95 -3.53 27.51
N THR A 296 -40.26 -2.27 27.81
CA THR A 296 -40.77 -1.82 29.11
C THR A 296 -42.04 -1.04 28.81
N VAL A 297 -43.15 -1.42 29.44
CA VAL A 297 -44.43 -0.74 29.32
C VAL A 297 -44.84 -0.25 30.70
N ALA A 298 -44.96 1.07 30.81
CA ALA A 298 -45.65 1.73 31.91
C ALA A 298 -46.91 2.36 31.32
N PHE A 299 -48.08 2.05 31.88
CA PHE A 299 -49.32 2.61 31.37
C PHE A 299 -49.42 4.10 31.80
N SER A 300 -49.43 5.05 30.85
CA SER A 300 -49.55 6.51 31.09
C SER A 300 -50.74 7.12 30.32
N ASP A 301 -51.38 8.15 30.88
CA ASP A 301 -52.51 8.90 30.27
C ASP A 301 -52.06 10.23 29.61
N ASP A 302 -50.91 10.24 28.94
CA ASP A 302 -50.41 11.43 28.26
C ASP A 302 -51.17 11.75 26.96
N ALA A 303 -52.48 12.06 27.07
CA ALA A 303 -53.18 12.88 26.08
C ALA A 303 -54.44 13.61 26.60
N ASN A 304 -55.22 13.11 27.57
CA ASN A 304 -56.50 13.75 27.92
C ASN A 304 -57.04 13.43 29.33
N GLN A 305 -56.79 14.34 30.29
CA GLN A 305 -57.61 14.60 31.51
C GLN A 305 -58.60 13.48 31.91
N GLY A 306 -58.11 12.33 32.39
CA GLY A 306 -58.95 11.30 33.00
C GLY A 306 -59.76 10.44 32.02
N GLN A 307 -59.35 10.32 30.75
CA GLN A 307 -59.80 9.25 29.86
C GLN A 307 -58.60 8.40 29.46
N CYS A 308 -58.62 7.11 29.81
CA CYS A 308 -57.80 6.10 29.12
C CYS A 308 -57.94 6.33 27.62
N ASP A 309 -56.84 6.32 26.88
CA ASP A 309 -56.87 6.24 25.42
C ASP A 309 -57.63 4.96 25.03
N TYR A 310 -58.93 5.08 24.86
CA TYR A 310 -59.65 4.14 24.03
C TYR A 310 -59.07 4.28 22.63
N PRO A 311 -58.83 3.18 21.92
CA PRO A 311 -58.59 3.26 20.49
C PRO A 311 -59.83 3.90 19.87
N SER A 312 -59.76 5.20 19.59
CA SER A 312 -60.76 5.93 18.84
C SER A 312 -60.78 5.51 17.35
N ALA A 313 -60.07 4.43 17.00
CA ALA A 313 -59.98 3.86 15.67
C ALA A 313 -59.72 2.33 15.65
N GLY A 314 -60.52 1.52 16.35
CA GLY A 314 -60.78 0.12 15.94
C GLY A 314 -59.62 -0.88 15.83
N ASP A 315 -58.45 -0.65 16.46
CA ASP A 315 -57.29 -1.55 16.39
C ASP A 315 -56.92 -2.23 17.71
N GLY A 316 -57.52 -1.86 18.85
CA GLY A 316 -57.51 -2.67 20.08
C GLY A 316 -56.16 -2.78 20.78
N LYS A 317 -55.24 -1.83 20.61
CA LYS A 317 -53.88 -1.87 21.16
C LYS A 317 -53.58 -0.76 22.18
N VAL A 318 -52.80 -1.08 23.21
CA VAL A 318 -52.24 -0.15 24.22
C VAL A 318 -50.73 -0.42 24.31
N ASP A 319 -49.91 0.56 23.94
CA ASP A 319 -48.43 0.47 23.95
C ASP A 319 -47.85 -0.84 23.36
N GLY A 320 -48.34 -1.21 22.17
CA GLY A 320 -47.95 -2.44 21.45
C GLY A 320 -48.57 -3.74 21.97
N TRP A 321 -49.20 -3.73 23.16
CA TRP A 321 -50.02 -4.83 23.65
C TRP A 321 -51.40 -4.79 23.01
N THR A 322 -51.93 -5.95 22.64
CA THR A 322 -53.25 -6.10 22.04
C THR A 322 -54.22 -6.62 23.09
N LEU A 323 -55.31 -5.88 23.30
CA LEU A 323 -56.46 -6.35 24.05
C LEU A 323 -57.26 -7.27 23.13
N VAL A 324 -57.35 -8.55 23.48
CA VAL A 324 -58.12 -9.53 22.68
C VAL A 324 -59.55 -9.52 23.22
N GLN A 325 -60.58 -9.49 22.36
CA GLN A 325 -61.99 -9.66 22.76
C GLN A 325 -62.50 -11.07 22.40
N GLY A 326 -63.40 -11.63 23.19
CA GLY A 326 -63.94 -12.99 23.04
C GLY A 326 -65.38 -13.10 23.56
N TRP A 327 -65.99 -14.30 23.49
CA TRP A 327 -67.40 -14.56 23.83
C TRP A 327 -67.59 -15.56 25.00
N PHE A 328 -68.50 -15.19 25.92
CA PHE A 328 -69.19 -15.92 27.03
C PHE A 328 -68.41 -17.00 27.81
N CYS A 329 -68.25 -16.78 29.13
CA CYS A 329 -67.83 -17.78 30.11
C CYS A 329 -69.04 -18.42 30.83
N TYR A 330 -69.06 -19.74 30.97
CA TYR A 330 -69.97 -20.45 31.88
C TYR A 330 -69.14 -21.30 32.87
N ALA A 331 -69.46 -21.11 34.15
CA ALA A 331 -69.13 -21.90 35.34
C ALA A 331 -67.85 -21.54 36.13
N ALA A 332 -68.10 -21.14 37.38
CA ALA A 332 -67.19 -20.77 38.45
C ALA A 332 -66.51 -21.96 39.14
N GLY A 333 -65.30 -21.73 39.65
CA GLY A 333 -64.61 -22.59 40.62
C GLY A 333 -63.13 -22.22 40.77
N ASP A 334 -62.66 -22.06 42.01
CA ASP A 334 -61.31 -21.66 42.45
C ASP A 334 -60.18 -22.59 41.95
N SER A 335 -59.86 -22.53 40.66
CA SER A 335 -58.69 -23.21 40.12
C SER A 335 -58.18 -22.45 38.91
N CYS A 336 -56.90 -22.04 38.91
CA CYS A 336 -56.14 -21.87 37.67
C CYS A 336 -56.18 -23.23 36.95
N PRO A 337 -57.11 -23.41 36.01
CA PRO A 337 -56.72 -23.34 34.61
C PRO A 337 -57.76 -22.60 33.75
N MET A 338 -57.42 -21.41 33.26
CA MET A 338 -58.19 -20.72 32.21
C MET A 338 -57.92 -21.30 30.81
N SER A 339 -57.44 -22.55 30.72
CA SER A 339 -57.08 -23.21 29.47
C SER A 339 -58.28 -23.92 28.82
N ASP A 340 -58.40 -23.79 27.50
CA ASP A 340 -59.22 -24.70 26.70
C ASP A 340 -58.62 -26.12 26.81
N PRO A 341 -59.41 -27.16 27.15
CA PRO A 341 -58.96 -28.55 27.11
C PRO A 341 -58.42 -29.05 25.75
N ASN A 342 -58.49 -28.25 24.67
CA ASN A 342 -58.06 -28.65 23.33
C ASN A 342 -56.73 -28.07 22.83
N GLY A 343 -56.07 -27.16 23.57
CA GLY A 343 -54.75 -26.64 23.20
C GLY A 343 -54.76 -25.78 21.92
N LEU A 344 -54.42 -24.49 22.09
CA LEU A 344 -54.37 -23.37 21.11
C LEU A 344 -55.62 -22.46 21.08
N PRO A 345 -55.45 -21.14 20.88
CA PRO A 345 -56.12 -20.15 21.71
C PRO A 345 -57.29 -19.45 21.02
N GLU A 346 -58.50 -19.99 21.10
CA GLU A 346 -59.70 -19.14 21.03
C GLU A 346 -59.98 -18.60 22.44
N GLY A 347 -59.44 -17.40 22.72
CA GLY A 347 -59.68 -16.68 23.96
C GLY A 347 -61.16 -16.39 24.13
N ARG A 348 -61.75 -16.92 25.21
CA ARG A 348 -63.08 -16.54 25.68
C ARG A 348 -62.91 -15.38 26.67
N ASN A 349 -63.37 -14.19 26.29
CA ASN A 349 -63.51 -13.03 27.18
C ASN A 349 -64.99 -12.67 27.34
N CYS A 350 -65.28 -11.82 28.32
CA CYS A 350 -66.59 -11.19 28.49
C CYS A 350 -66.43 -9.67 28.63
N CYS A 351 -66.97 -8.93 27.66
CA CYS A 351 -67.27 -7.49 27.62
C CYS A 351 -66.25 -6.50 27.00
N ASP A 352 -66.85 -5.48 26.36
CA ASP A 352 -66.26 -4.55 25.38
C ASP A 352 -65.84 -3.20 25.95
N ASN A 353 -65.81 -3.01 27.28
CA ASN A 353 -65.50 -1.70 27.85
C ASN A 353 -64.38 -1.69 28.89
N LEU A 354 -63.25 -1.07 28.52
CA LEU A 354 -62.13 -0.74 29.39
C LEU A 354 -62.49 0.54 30.16
N ILE A 355 -62.74 0.46 31.47
CA ILE A 355 -63.02 1.66 32.27
C ILE A 355 -61.78 2.02 33.06
N CYS A 356 -61.16 3.15 32.70
CA CYS A 356 -60.29 3.90 33.61
C CYS A 356 -61.12 4.30 34.85
N PRO A 357 -60.73 3.93 36.07
CA PRO A 357 -61.52 4.19 37.26
C PRO A 357 -61.09 5.51 37.89
N LEU A 358 -61.85 6.55 37.60
CA LEU A 358 -62.01 7.67 38.52
C LEU A 358 -63.07 7.23 39.56
N ASP A 359 -62.69 6.60 40.69
CA ASP A 359 -63.42 6.77 41.96
C ASP A 359 -62.81 6.10 43.22
N ASN A 360 -62.70 6.92 44.29
CA ASN A 360 -62.77 6.66 45.74
C ASN A 360 -62.13 5.40 46.38
N GLY A 361 -60.95 4.95 45.92
CA GLY A 361 -60.13 3.91 46.57
C GLY A 361 -58.73 4.39 47.03
N PRO A 362 -57.97 3.60 47.82
CA PRO A 362 -56.63 3.95 48.32
C PRO A 362 -55.53 4.08 47.26
N LEU A 363 -55.75 3.56 46.04
CA LEU A 363 -54.83 3.66 44.90
C LEU A 363 -55.12 4.83 43.93
N GLN A 364 -55.88 5.83 44.38
CA GLN A 364 -56.21 7.04 43.61
C GLN A 364 -54.99 7.66 42.91
N GLY A 365 -55.10 7.88 41.59
CA GLY A 365 -54.06 8.53 40.78
C GLY A 365 -52.95 7.62 40.25
N THR A 366 -53.00 6.31 40.55
CA THR A 366 -52.09 5.34 39.93
C THR A 366 -52.67 4.87 38.60
N ILE A 367 -51.92 5.06 37.51
CA ILE A 367 -52.36 4.68 36.16
C ILE A 367 -51.88 3.25 35.93
N ALA A 368 -52.83 2.34 35.76
CA ALA A 368 -52.55 0.92 35.60
C ALA A 368 -53.69 0.24 34.84
N PHE A 369 -53.40 -0.93 34.25
CA PHE A 369 -54.45 -1.75 33.65
C PHE A 369 -55.31 -2.38 34.74
N GLN A 370 -56.63 -2.15 34.74
CA GLN A 370 -57.57 -2.62 35.77
C GLN A 370 -58.60 -3.63 35.23
N ALA A 371 -58.91 -4.65 36.04
CA ALA A 371 -60.11 -5.49 35.90
C ALA A 371 -61.16 -5.20 37.01
N ASP A 372 -62.46 -5.14 36.68
CA ASP A 372 -63.59 -4.90 37.61
C ASP A 372 -64.88 -5.62 37.15
N ARG A 373 -65.71 -6.09 38.10
CA ARG A 373 -67.02 -6.77 37.91
C ARG A 373 -68.20 -5.80 37.71
N ASP A 374 -68.15 -4.51 38.02
CA ASP A 374 -69.37 -3.70 38.26
C ASP A 374 -70.20 -3.20 37.04
N THR A 375 -69.74 -3.31 35.78
CA THR A 375 -70.38 -2.59 34.64
C THR A 375 -71.21 -3.37 33.60
N CYS A 376 -71.45 -4.66 33.79
CA CYS A 376 -72.12 -5.55 32.83
C CYS A 376 -72.88 -6.65 33.59
N THR A 377 -74.17 -6.76 33.32
CA THR A 377 -75.10 -7.74 33.90
C THR A 377 -74.81 -9.16 33.41
N ASN A 378 -74.46 -10.08 34.33
CA ASN A 378 -74.60 -11.56 34.25
C ASN A 378 -73.35 -12.48 34.20
N GLY A 379 -72.18 -12.13 34.75
CA GLY A 379 -71.13 -13.16 34.99
C GLY A 379 -69.72 -12.64 35.26
N ASP A 380 -68.87 -13.55 35.74
CA ASP A 380 -67.44 -13.36 36.06
C ASP A 380 -66.66 -12.93 34.79
N ARG A 381 -65.72 -11.97 34.92
CA ARG A 381 -65.04 -11.36 33.76
C ARG A 381 -63.56 -11.66 33.73
N GLN A 382 -63.11 -12.13 32.57
CA GLN A 382 -61.71 -12.37 32.24
C GLN A 382 -61.26 -11.42 31.12
N TRP A 383 -60.08 -10.82 31.30
CA TRP A 383 -59.40 -10.02 30.28
C TRP A 383 -58.15 -10.72 29.78
N ARG A 384 -57.82 -10.52 28.51
CA ARG A 384 -56.58 -11.02 27.90
C ARG A 384 -55.81 -9.87 27.23
N LEU A 385 -54.62 -9.60 27.74
CA LEU A 385 -53.66 -8.67 27.16
C LEU A 385 -52.48 -9.46 26.60
N GLN A 386 -52.12 -9.28 25.34
CA GLN A 386 -51.01 -10.04 24.73
C GLN A 386 -50.10 -9.23 23.81
N ARG A 387 -48.84 -9.65 23.71
CA ARG A 387 -47.86 -9.09 22.78
C ARG A 387 -46.88 -10.17 22.32
N THR A 388 -46.43 -10.06 21.08
CA THR A 388 -45.43 -10.96 20.48
C THR A 388 -44.08 -10.25 20.40
N PHE A 389 -43.01 -10.97 20.76
CA PHE A 389 -41.62 -10.51 20.80
C PHE A 389 -40.73 -11.41 19.95
N ASP A 390 -39.68 -10.83 19.37
CA ASP A 390 -38.55 -11.56 18.78
C ASP A 390 -37.47 -11.71 19.86
N THR A 391 -37.15 -12.95 20.22
CA THR A 391 -36.13 -13.28 21.23
C THR A 391 -34.90 -13.95 20.60
N THR A 392 -34.75 -13.84 19.28
CA THR A 392 -33.59 -14.39 18.53
C THR A 392 -32.29 -13.84 19.09
N GLY A 393 -31.31 -14.73 19.32
CA GLY A 393 -30.02 -14.36 19.88
C GLY A 393 -30.02 -13.99 21.38
N LEU A 394 -31.11 -14.21 22.12
CA LEU A 394 -31.16 -13.97 23.57
C LEU A 394 -31.26 -15.27 24.38
N GLN A 395 -30.53 -15.34 25.49
CA GLN A 395 -30.62 -16.37 26.54
C GLN A 395 -31.16 -15.79 27.86
N ASN A 396 -31.45 -16.64 28.85
CA ASN A 396 -31.86 -16.22 30.20
C ASN A 396 -33.05 -15.23 30.23
N LEU A 397 -34.03 -15.43 29.33
CA LEU A 397 -35.20 -14.56 29.19
C LEU A 397 -35.97 -14.46 30.52
N GLN A 398 -36.35 -13.25 30.91
CA GLN A 398 -37.09 -12.95 32.12
C GLN A 398 -38.18 -11.91 31.87
N LEU A 399 -39.41 -12.22 32.29
CA LEU A 399 -40.55 -11.33 32.28
C LEU A 399 -40.76 -10.78 33.69
N CYS A 400 -40.69 -9.46 33.86
CA CYS A 400 -40.99 -8.78 35.11
C CYS A 400 -42.23 -7.89 34.96
N PHE A 401 -43.01 -7.74 36.02
CA PHE A 401 -44.19 -6.88 36.04
C PHE A 401 -44.55 -6.50 37.49
N ASP A 402 -45.27 -5.41 37.65
CA ASP A 402 -45.87 -5.01 38.91
C ASP A 402 -47.37 -5.32 38.88
N TYR A 403 -47.91 -5.81 40.00
CA TYR A 403 -49.35 -6.01 40.14
C TYR A 403 -49.81 -5.72 41.58
N ALA A 404 -51.07 -5.31 41.71
CA ALA A 404 -51.71 -4.98 42.98
C ALA A 404 -53.15 -5.49 42.99
N ASP A 405 -53.67 -5.76 44.18
CA ASP A 405 -55.07 -6.10 44.42
C ASP A 405 -55.72 -5.03 45.31
N GLN A 406 -57.02 -4.80 45.15
CA GLN A 406 -57.82 -3.91 45.96
C GLN A 406 -59.24 -4.47 46.09
N GLY A 407 -59.59 -5.04 47.24
CA GLY A 407 -60.91 -5.62 47.48
C GLY A 407 -61.43 -5.53 48.91
N THR A 408 -62.64 -6.05 49.17
CA THR A 408 -63.19 -6.16 50.55
C THR A 408 -63.62 -7.58 50.90
N GLY A 409 -62.62 -8.47 51.06
CA GLY A 409 -62.74 -9.74 51.77
C GLY A 409 -62.90 -10.97 50.87
N GLY A 410 -62.11 -12.01 51.16
CA GLY A 410 -62.19 -13.32 50.51
C GLY A 410 -61.72 -13.29 49.07
N ASN A 411 -60.42 -13.04 48.86
CA ASN A 411 -59.85 -12.86 47.53
C ASN A 411 -59.87 -14.15 46.70
N ASN A 412 -60.66 -14.12 45.62
CA ASN A 412 -60.75 -15.15 44.59
C ASN A 412 -60.33 -14.57 43.22
N ASP A 413 -59.41 -13.60 43.26
CA ASP A 413 -58.96 -12.75 42.16
C ASP A 413 -57.65 -13.29 41.58
N ALA A 414 -57.64 -13.60 40.28
CA ALA A 414 -56.57 -14.37 39.66
C ALA A 414 -55.80 -13.63 38.55
N VAL A 415 -54.48 -13.71 38.60
CA VAL A 415 -53.56 -13.35 37.50
C VAL A 415 -52.87 -14.60 37.01
N GLN A 416 -53.08 -14.95 35.76
CA GLN A 416 -52.39 -16.02 35.07
C GLN A 416 -51.60 -15.45 33.88
N ILE A 417 -50.37 -15.89 33.69
CA ILE A 417 -49.56 -15.55 32.52
C ILE A 417 -49.28 -16.83 31.75
N ASP A 418 -49.58 -16.81 30.47
CA ASP A 418 -49.19 -17.86 29.53
C ASP A 418 -48.17 -17.31 28.55
N VAL A 419 -47.26 -18.17 28.12
CA VAL A 419 -46.27 -17.85 27.09
C VAL A 419 -46.27 -18.95 26.04
N PHE A 420 -46.28 -18.58 24.78
CA PHE A 420 -46.37 -19.54 23.68
C PHE A 420 -45.75 -19.02 22.38
N ASP A 421 -45.28 -19.96 21.57
CA ASP A 421 -44.80 -19.75 20.21
C ASP A 421 -45.49 -20.77 19.26
N GLN A 422 -44.95 -21.01 18.06
CA GLN A 422 -45.53 -21.97 17.11
C GLN A 422 -45.48 -23.44 17.56
N SER A 423 -44.55 -23.80 18.43
CA SER A 423 -44.21 -25.19 18.81
C SER A 423 -44.40 -25.47 20.31
N ASN A 424 -44.31 -24.45 21.15
CA ASN A 424 -44.35 -24.54 22.60
C ASN A 424 -45.49 -23.70 23.16
N TYR A 425 -46.18 -24.24 24.16
CA TYR A 425 -47.20 -23.53 24.92
C TYR A 425 -46.99 -23.85 26.40
N SER A 426 -46.78 -22.83 27.22
CA SER A 426 -46.69 -22.94 28.67
C SER A 426 -47.82 -22.14 29.31
N ALA A 427 -48.82 -22.86 29.81
CA ALA A 427 -49.87 -22.28 30.63
C ALA A 427 -49.36 -22.00 32.04
N GLY A 428 -49.73 -20.84 32.59
CA GLY A 428 -49.49 -20.50 33.98
C GLY A 428 -48.00 -20.44 34.34
N VAL A 429 -47.16 -19.86 33.47
CA VAL A 429 -45.77 -19.53 33.85
C VAL A 429 -45.73 -18.64 35.09
N PHE A 430 -46.82 -17.91 35.32
CA PHE A 430 -47.21 -17.34 36.60
C PHE A 430 -48.70 -17.61 36.82
N CYS A 431 -49.10 -17.98 38.03
CA CYS A 431 -50.49 -18.03 38.46
C CYS A 431 -50.55 -17.61 39.94
N ASP A 432 -51.36 -16.62 40.22
CA ASP A 432 -51.78 -16.22 41.56
C ASP A 432 -53.31 -16.13 41.57
N THR A 433 -53.98 -16.70 42.57
CA THR A 433 -55.45 -16.78 42.65
C THR A 433 -56.07 -15.89 43.72
N ASP A 434 -55.24 -15.20 44.51
CA ASP A 434 -55.67 -14.49 45.71
C ASP A 434 -55.06 -13.08 45.76
N GLY A 435 -54.59 -12.56 44.62
CA GLY A 435 -53.76 -11.36 44.53
C GLY A 435 -52.41 -11.50 45.26
N PRO A 436 -51.53 -10.48 45.17
CA PRO A 436 -50.16 -10.60 45.66
C PRO A 436 -50.04 -10.90 47.15
N ARG A 437 -51.03 -10.50 47.96
CA ARG A 437 -51.17 -10.86 49.38
C ARG A 437 -52.62 -10.73 49.86
N ALA A 438 -53.15 -11.84 50.38
CA ALA A 438 -54.45 -11.86 51.03
C ALA A 438 -54.59 -10.80 52.15
N GLY A 439 -55.59 -9.93 52.02
CA GLY A 439 -55.93 -8.88 53.00
C GLY A 439 -54.99 -7.67 53.02
N VAL A 440 -54.16 -7.47 51.99
CA VAL A 440 -53.32 -6.27 51.81
C VAL A 440 -53.77 -5.53 50.55
N ASP A 441 -54.77 -4.67 50.70
CA ASP A 441 -55.32 -3.89 49.59
C ASP A 441 -54.46 -2.68 49.23
N GLY A 442 -54.27 -2.47 47.94
CA GLY A 442 -53.67 -1.27 47.37
C GLY A 442 -52.14 -1.21 47.42
N ALA A 443 -51.45 -2.32 47.62
CA ALA A 443 -49.98 -2.37 47.59
C ALA A 443 -49.47 -2.99 46.28
N TRP A 444 -48.45 -2.36 45.68
CA TRP A 444 -47.78 -2.85 44.47
C TRP A 444 -46.72 -3.90 44.80
N PHE A 445 -46.68 -4.96 44.01
CA PHE A 445 -45.72 -6.04 44.14
C PHE A 445 -45.05 -6.32 42.80
N ASN A 446 -43.71 -6.32 42.80
CA ASN A 446 -42.92 -6.71 41.65
C ASN A 446 -42.77 -8.23 41.60
N GLN A 447 -42.94 -8.81 40.42
CA GLN A 447 -42.70 -10.22 40.14
C GLN A 447 -41.84 -10.37 38.90
N CYS A 448 -40.98 -11.39 38.89
CA CYS A 448 -40.17 -11.75 37.75
C CYS A 448 -40.22 -13.27 37.52
N VAL A 449 -40.48 -13.68 36.28
CA VAL A 449 -40.62 -15.07 35.85
C VAL A 449 -39.55 -15.37 34.82
N SER A 450 -38.78 -16.43 35.05
CA SER A 450 -37.79 -16.91 34.08
C SER A 450 -38.45 -17.75 32.98
N LEU A 451 -38.13 -17.45 31.72
CA LEU A 451 -38.71 -18.05 30.53
C LEU A 451 -37.64 -18.73 29.63
N PRO A 452 -36.76 -19.60 30.18
CA PRO A 452 -35.61 -20.12 29.43
C PRO A 452 -36.01 -20.96 28.21
N GLN A 453 -37.18 -21.59 28.22
CA GLN A 453 -37.69 -22.40 27.10
C GLN A 453 -38.15 -21.58 25.89
N PHE A 454 -38.34 -20.26 26.05
CA PHE A 454 -38.74 -19.34 24.99
C PHE A 454 -37.59 -18.41 24.57
N ALA A 455 -36.38 -18.70 25.05
CA ALA A 455 -35.14 -18.05 24.64
C ALA A 455 -34.55 -18.77 23.41
N ASN A 456 -33.55 -18.15 22.77
CA ASN A 456 -32.76 -18.63 21.64
C ASN A 456 -33.58 -18.85 20.35
N ASP A 457 -33.23 -18.11 19.28
CA ASP A 457 -33.73 -18.29 17.91
C ASP A 457 -35.25 -18.39 17.77
N ASN A 458 -35.99 -17.63 18.59
CA ASN A 458 -37.44 -17.63 18.57
C ASN A 458 -37.98 -16.26 18.11
N PRO A 459 -38.32 -16.13 16.82
CA PRO A 459 -38.73 -14.84 16.25
C PRO A 459 -40.15 -14.42 16.63
N ALA A 460 -40.92 -15.25 17.34
CA ALA A 460 -42.33 -15.00 17.61
C ALA A 460 -42.83 -15.63 18.93
N VAL A 461 -42.32 -15.14 20.06
CA VAL A 461 -42.82 -15.51 21.41
C VAL A 461 -43.94 -14.58 21.81
N THR A 462 -45.13 -15.13 22.10
CA THR A 462 -46.27 -14.37 22.59
C THR A 462 -46.43 -14.54 24.09
N VAL A 463 -46.47 -13.42 24.82
CA VAL A 463 -46.82 -13.37 26.24
C VAL A 463 -48.29 -12.92 26.34
N ALA A 464 -49.09 -13.63 27.13
CA ALA A 464 -50.49 -13.33 27.36
C ALA A 464 -50.80 -13.29 28.87
N PHE A 465 -51.25 -12.14 29.34
CA PHE A 465 -51.79 -11.94 30.68
C PHE A 465 -53.29 -12.22 30.66
N PHE A 466 -53.73 -13.02 31.63
CA PHE A 466 -55.12 -13.29 31.93
C PHE A 466 -55.42 -12.78 33.34
N VAL A 467 -56.34 -11.85 33.44
CA VAL A 467 -56.72 -11.24 34.73
C VAL A 467 -58.20 -11.47 34.95
N HIS A 468 -58.54 -11.92 36.15
CA HIS A 468 -59.87 -12.33 36.53
C HIS A 468 -60.20 -11.75 37.90
N SER A 469 -61.34 -11.05 38.02
CA SER A 469 -61.88 -10.65 39.31
C SER A 469 -63.27 -11.26 39.49
N ASN A 470 -63.46 -11.92 40.63
CA ASN A 470 -64.65 -12.71 40.92
C ASN A 470 -65.67 -11.96 41.77
N ASP A 471 -65.30 -10.84 42.39
CA ASP A 471 -66.15 -10.11 43.34
C ASP A 471 -66.53 -8.69 42.90
N ASN A 472 -67.68 -8.20 43.38
CA ASN A 472 -68.11 -6.83 43.10
C ASN A 472 -67.20 -5.95 43.95
N ASN A 473 -66.67 -4.88 43.36
CA ASN A 473 -65.80 -3.91 44.02
C ASN A 473 -64.36 -4.38 44.31
N ASP A 474 -63.96 -5.56 43.84
CA ASP A 474 -62.58 -6.04 43.85
C ASP A 474 -61.89 -5.71 42.51
N ARG A 475 -60.59 -5.42 42.58
CA ARG A 475 -59.82 -4.88 41.45
C ARG A 475 -58.38 -5.35 41.45
N ILE A 476 -57.94 -5.96 40.35
CA ILE A 476 -56.52 -6.21 40.09
C ILE A 476 -55.96 -5.15 39.14
N PHE A 477 -54.76 -4.67 39.47
CA PHE A 477 -53.96 -3.74 38.68
C PHE A 477 -52.68 -4.41 38.16
N ILE A 478 -52.25 -4.08 36.94
CA ILE A 478 -50.96 -4.48 36.37
C ILE A 478 -50.25 -3.27 35.75
N ASP A 479 -48.93 -3.16 35.96
CA ASP A 479 -48.08 -2.11 35.40
C ASP A 479 -46.60 -2.57 35.25
N ASN A 480 -45.72 -1.73 34.69
CA ASN A 480 -44.27 -1.94 34.56
C ASN A 480 -43.86 -3.29 33.92
N ILE A 481 -44.59 -3.72 32.90
CA ILE A 481 -44.32 -5.00 32.21
C ILE A 481 -43.03 -4.88 31.41
N THR A 482 -42.03 -5.67 31.77
CA THR A 482 -40.68 -5.67 31.18
C THR A 482 -40.27 -7.08 30.74
N LEU A 483 -39.89 -7.25 29.47
CA LEU A 483 -39.28 -8.49 28.99
C LEU A 483 -37.80 -8.24 28.67
N ARG A 484 -36.90 -9.03 29.27
CA ARG A 484 -35.45 -8.87 29.11
C ARG A 484 -34.74 -10.20 28.91
N GLY A 485 -33.63 -10.20 28.17
CA GLY A 485 -32.78 -11.38 27.95
C GLY A 485 -31.32 -10.99 27.77
N GLU A 486 -30.40 -11.92 27.97
CA GLU A 486 -28.96 -11.70 27.75
C GLU A 486 -28.60 -12.03 26.31
N SER A 487 -27.78 -11.20 25.66
CA SER A 487 -27.27 -11.52 24.32
C SER A 487 -26.38 -12.76 24.34
N ILE A 488 -26.61 -13.71 23.43
CA ILE A 488 -25.70 -14.84 23.21
C ILE A 488 -24.52 -14.31 22.39
N ALA A 489 -23.32 -14.22 22.99
CA ALA A 489 -22.09 -13.87 22.27
C ALA A 489 -21.20 -15.11 22.07
N CYS A 490 -20.90 -15.37 20.79
CA CYS A 490 -19.97 -16.32 20.16
C CYS A 490 -20.10 -17.83 20.47
N PRO A 491 -20.40 -18.68 19.47
CA PRO A 491 -19.91 -20.06 19.53
C PRO A 491 -18.37 -20.00 19.60
N ALA A 492 -17.79 -20.84 20.46
CA ALA A 492 -16.35 -21.02 20.49
C ALA A 492 -15.85 -21.26 19.06
N VAL A 493 -14.87 -20.47 18.61
CA VAL A 493 -14.08 -20.83 17.44
C VAL A 493 -13.46 -22.18 17.81
N VAL A 494 -13.97 -23.24 17.20
CA VAL A 494 -13.38 -24.55 17.32
C VAL A 494 -12.07 -24.43 16.56
N ASP A 495 -10.95 -24.51 17.27
CA ASP A 495 -9.63 -24.75 16.67
C ASP A 495 -9.76 -25.98 15.76
N THR A 496 -9.93 -25.75 14.46
CA THR A 496 -9.63 -26.77 13.46
C THR A 496 -8.17 -26.56 13.08
N PRO A 497 -7.28 -27.53 13.37
CA PRO A 497 -5.92 -27.47 12.88
C PRO A 497 -6.00 -27.68 11.35
N TYR A 498 -5.51 -26.70 10.60
CA TYR A 498 -5.18 -26.86 9.18
C TYR A 498 -3.71 -26.58 8.97
#